data_AF-A0A0F5PT65-F1
#
_entry.id   AF-A0A0F5PT65-F1
#
_cell.length_a   1.000
_cell.length_b   1.000
_cell.length_c   1.000
_cell.angle_alpha   90.00
_cell.angle_beta   90.00
_cell.angle_gamma   90.00
#
_symmetry.space_group_name_H-M   'P 1'
#
loop_
_entity.id
_entity.type
_entity.pdbx_description
1 polymer ?
#
loop_
_entity_poly.entity_id
_entity_poly.type
_entity_poly.pdbx_seq_one_letter_code
_entity_poly.pdbx_strand_id
1 'polypeptide(L)'
;MWRDLCAADDAPMFWTRGFTPLGKGGRPRGPASYTEDSLVDDFADFRRHVFGKGETRTLMDMRRTSAVEANAGGASVESIAAKMANSIDQNRKLQKTYMPVNIAAVREADLARKIGRSRPASEQMEFNMLKFGIVGS
;
A
#
# COMPACT_ATOMS: atom_id res chain seq x y z
N MET A 1 -11.59 -25.69 -33.07
CA MET A 1 -10.36 -25.84 -32.26
C MET A 1 -10.14 -24.57 -31.44
N TRP A 2 -11.00 -24.32 -30.43
CA TRP A 2 -10.89 -23.19 -29.46
C TRP A 2 -11.78 -23.43 -28.22
N ARG A 3 -11.88 -24.68 -27.71
CA ARG A 3 -12.83 -25.02 -26.63
C ARG A 3 -12.20 -25.61 -25.36
N ASP A 4 -10.88 -25.59 -25.23
CA ASP A 4 -10.20 -26.33 -24.15
C ASP A 4 -9.37 -25.46 -23.18
N LEU A 5 -9.55 -24.13 -23.15
CA LEU A 5 -8.83 -23.24 -22.21
C LEU A 5 -9.62 -22.81 -20.97
N CYS A 6 -10.93 -23.11 -20.86
CA CYS A 6 -11.78 -22.61 -19.77
C CYS A 6 -11.96 -23.57 -18.57
N ALA A 7 -11.19 -24.66 -18.46
CA ALA A 7 -11.38 -25.65 -17.39
C ALA A 7 -10.45 -25.46 -16.18
N ALA A 8 -9.56 -24.47 -16.19
CA ALA A 8 -8.57 -24.23 -15.11
C ALA A 8 -8.79 -22.93 -14.31
N ASP A 9 -9.79 -22.11 -14.65
CA ASP A 9 -9.89 -20.76 -14.10
C ASP A 9 -10.38 -20.72 -12.63
N ASP A 10 -11.18 -21.71 -12.19
CA ASP A 10 -11.74 -21.75 -10.84
C ASP A 10 -11.07 -22.78 -9.91
N ALA A 11 -10.06 -23.50 -10.39
CA ALA A 11 -9.38 -24.51 -9.59
C ALA A 11 -8.49 -23.83 -8.53
N PRO A 12 -8.60 -24.20 -7.23
CA PRO A 12 -7.73 -23.64 -6.20
C PRO A 12 -6.26 -23.90 -6.55
N MET A 13 -5.44 -22.84 -6.56
CA MET A 13 -4.03 -22.96 -6.88
C MET A 13 -3.22 -23.62 -5.74
N PHE A 14 -3.63 -23.38 -4.49
CA PHE A 14 -2.91 -23.85 -3.31
C PHE A 14 -3.66 -24.97 -2.59
N TRP A 15 -2.94 -26.05 -2.31
CA TRP A 15 -3.43 -27.24 -1.64
C TRP A 15 -2.54 -27.59 -0.45
N THR A 16 -3.17 -27.99 0.64
CA THR A 16 -2.49 -28.60 1.78
C THR A 16 -1.96 -29.97 1.38
N ARG A 17 -0.84 -30.40 1.96
CA ARG A 17 -0.22 -31.70 1.66
C ARG A 17 -1.05 -32.90 2.16
N GLY A 18 -2.07 -32.66 2.97
CA GLY A 18 -2.72 -33.67 3.79
C GLY A 18 -1.88 -34.03 5.01
N PHE A 19 -2.49 -34.73 5.95
CA PHE A 19 -1.86 -35.15 7.19
C PHE A 19 -2.22 -36.59 7.52
N THR A 20 -1.22 -37.43 7.68
CA THR A 20 -1.35 -38.80 8.17
C THR A 20 -0.75 -38.87 9.57
N PRO A 21 -1.55 -39.10 10.63
CA PRO A 21 -1.03 -39.24 11.99
C PRO A 21 -0.03 -40.40 12.09
N LEU A 22 1.09 -40.19 12.77
CA LEU A 22 2.14 -41.21 12.96
C LEU A 22 1.88 -42.13 14.17
N GLY A 23 0.87 -41.85 15.00
CA GLY A 23 0.55 -42.60 16.22
C GLY A 23 -0.75 -43.42 16.14
N LYS A 24 -1.05 -44.20 17.20
CA LYS A 24 -2.34 -44.91 17.35
C LYS A 24 -3.45 -43.92 17.70
N GLY A 25 -3.96 -43.21 16.71
CA GLY A 25 -5.09 -42.28 16.86
C GLY A 25 -5.03 -41.10 15.90
N GLY A 26 -6.20 -40.63 15.48
CA GLY A 26 -6.39 -39.54 14.53
C GLY A 26 -6.91 -40.01 13.18
N ARG A 27 -7.79 -39.22 12.54
CA ARG A 27 -8.30 -39.50 11.20
C ARG A 27 -7.34 -38.91 10.17
N PRO A 28 -6.80 -39.70 9.23
CA PRO A 28 -6.04 -39.17 8.11
C PRO A 28 -6.84 -38.08 7.40
N ARG A 29 -6.18 -36.96 7.10
CA ARG A 29 -6.76 -35.84 6.35
C ARG A 29 -6.11 -35.86 4.97
N GLY A 30 -6.92 -36.05 3.94
CA GLY A 30 -6.44 -35.88 2.57
C GLY A 30 -6.06 -34.43 2.29
N PRO A 31 -5.33 -34.17 1.18
CA PRO A 31 -5.13 -32.83 0.65
C PRO A 31 -6.46 -32.09 0.50
N ALA A 32 -6.50 -30.85 0.93
CA ALA A 32 -7.62 -29.94 0.76
C ALA A 32 -7.10 -28.58 0.27
N SER A 33 -7.93 -27.83 -0.45
CA SER A 33 -7.59 -26.45 -0.83
C SER A 33 -7.36 -25.61 0.43
N TYR A 34 -6.38 -24.70 0.38
CA TYR A 34 -6.18 -23.76 1.49
C TYR A 34 -7.43 -22.92 1.71
N THR A 35 -7.85 -22.82 2.97
CA THR A 35 -8.77 -21.79 3.44
C THR A 35 -7.99 -20.60 3.97
N GLU A 36 -8.66 -19.46 4.13
CA GLU A 36 -8.08 -18.26 4.75
C GLU A 36 -7.42 -18.59 6.10
N ASP A 37 -8.14 -19.31 6.97
CA ASP A 37 -7.65 -19.70 8.30
C ASP A 37 -6.39 -20.56 8.22
N SER A 38 -6.40 -21.61 7.39
CA SER A 38 -5.26 -22.54 7.28
C SER A 38 -3.98 -21.86 6.77
N LEU A 39 -4.11 -20.88 5.88
CA LEU A 39 -2.97 -20.14 5.35
C LEU A 39 -2.38 -19.20 6.42
N VAL A 40 -3.24 -18.56 7.20
CA VAL A 40 -2.83 -17.66 8.30
C VAL A 40 -2.13 -18.45 9.41
N ASP A 41 -2.65 -19.61 9.77
CA ASP A 41 -2.07 -20.49 10.79
C ASP A 41 -0.69 -21.00 10.36
N ASP A 42 -0.58 -21.53 9.15
CA ASP A 42 0.70 -22.03 8.63
C ASP A 42 1.74 -20.91 8.52
N PHE A 43 1.32 -19.70 8.12
CA PHE A 43 2.20 -18.53 8.14
C PHE A 43 2.66 -18.17 9.55
N ALA A 44 1.75 -18.19 10.54
CA ALA A 44 2.09 -17.88 11.93
C ALA A 44 3.07 -18.90 12.53
N ASP A 45 2.90 -20.18 12.20
CA ASP A 45 3.78 -21.26 12.62
C ASP A 45 5.15 -21.14 11.97
N PHE A 46 5.21 -20.94 10.65
CA PHE A 46 6.46 -20.72 9.93
C PHE A 46 7.21 -19.50 10.48
N ARG A 47 6.51 -18.38 10.65
CA ARG A 47 7.06 -17.14 11.19
C ARG A 47 7.64 -17.34 12.59
N ARG A 48 6.92 -18.04 13.48
CA ARG A 48 7.38 -18.37 14.83
C ARG A 48 8.61 -19.26 14.81
N HIS A 49 8.67 -20.20 13.88
CA HIS A 49 9.80 -21.11 13.72
C HIS A 49 11.06 -20.37 13.25
N VAL A 50 10.92 -19.46 12.28
CA VAL A 50 12.06 -18.76 11.67
C VAL A 50 12.53 -17.55 12.49
N PHE A 51 11.61 -16.73 13.00
CA PHE A 51 11.93 -15.45 13.65
C PHE A 51 11.71 -15.46 15.17
N GLY A 52 11.20 -16.55 15.72
CA GLY A 52 10.91 -16.69 17.15
C GLY A 52 9.55 -16.12 17.56
N LYS A 53 9.25 -16.22 18.86
CA LYS A 53 7.94 -15.90 19.43
C LYS A 53 7.61 -14.41 19.52
N GLY A 54 8.62 -13.54 19.51
CA GLY A 54 8.45 -12.09 19.62
C GLY A 54 8.05 -11.41 18.32
N GLU A 55 8.23 -12.09 17.19
CA GLU A 55 7.72 -11.61 15.91
C GLU A 55 6.17 -11.71 15.91
N THR A 56 5.48 -10.74 15.32
CA THR A 56 4.00 -10.68 15.33
C THR A 56 3.40 -10.27 13.98
N ARG A 57 4.22 -10.06 12.95
CA ARG A 57 3.72 -9.71 11.61
C ARG A 57 2.75 -10.76 11.07
N THR A 58 1.79 -10.29 10.30
CA THR A 58 0.72 -11.06 9.66
C THR A 58 0.88 -11.01 8.14
N LEU A 59 0.15 -11.86 7.40
CA LEU A 59 0.12 -11.78 5.94
C LEU A 59 -0.37 -10.40 5.45
N MET A 60 -1.28 -9.77 6.18
CA MET A 60 -1.75 -8.41 5.87
C MET A 60 -0.65 -7.36 5.98
N ASP A 61 0.40 -7.59 6.78
CA ASP A 61 1.54 -6.67 6.84
C ASP A 61 2.35 -6.67 5.54
N MET A 62 2.40 -7.80 4.80
CA MET A 62 3.04 -7.82 3.47
C MET A 62 2.30 -6.90 2.49
N ARG A 63 0.97 -6.88 2.56
CA ARG A 63 0.12 -5.98 1.77
C ARG A 63 0.32 -4.52 2.18
N ARG A 64 0.54 -4.22 3.47
CA ARG A 64 0.86 -2.86 3.93
C ARG A 64 2.24 -2.42 3.44
N THR A 65 3.25 -3.26 3.59
CA THR A 65 4.63 -2.94 3.17
C THR A 65 4.72 -2.74 1.67
N SER A 66 4.05 -3.56 0.85
CA SER A 66 4.09 -3.40 -0.61
C SER A 66 3.51 -2.06 -1.09
N ALA A 67 2.48 -1.55 -0.41
CA ALA A 67 1.93 -0.23 -0.71
C ALA A 67 2.90 0.91 -0.31
N VAL A 68 3.55 0.77 0.86
CA VAL A 68 4.56 1.72 1.35
C VAL A 68 5.76 1.78 0.40
N GLU A 69 6.29 0.63 0.00
CA GLU A 69 7.41 0.53 -0.94
C GLU A 69 7.06 1.11 -2.32
N ALA A 70 5.87 0.79 -2.86
CA ALA A 70 5.43 1.33 -4.14
C ALA A 70 5.35 2.86 -4.12
N ASN A 71 4.84 3.45 -3.04
CA ASN A 71 4.78 4.90 -2.91
C ASN A 71 6.17 5.54 -2.71
N ALA A 72 7.05 4.90 -1.92
CA ALA A 72 8.43 5.35 -1.80
C ALA A 72 9.15 5.33 -3.15
N GLY A 73 8.81 4.37 -4.02
CA GLY A 73 9.25 4.30 -5.42
C GLY A 73 8.55 5.28 -6.38
N GLY A 74 7.64 6.12 -5.89
CA GLY A 74 6.95 7.14 -6.69
C GLY A 74 5.77 6.61 -7.53
N ALA A 75 5.24 5.42 -7.23
CA ALA A 75 4.04 4.92 -7.92
C ALA A 75 2.83 5.83 -7.64
N SER A 76 1.99 6.04 -8.67
CA SER A 76 0.78 6.83 -8.51
C SER A 76 -0.26 6.13 -7.63
N VAL A 77 -1.17 6.91 -7.04
CA VAL A 77 -2.25 6.39 -6.19
C VAL A 77 -3.16 5.45 -6.98
N GLU A 78 -3.36 5.72 -8.27
CA GLU A 78 -4.15 4.94 -9.21
C GLU A 78 -3.49 3.57 -9.47
N SER A 79 -2.18 3.55 -9.72
CA SER A 79 -1.43 2.30 -9.93
C SER A 79 -1.40 1.45 -8.66
N ILE A 80 -1.24 2.07 -7.49
CA ILE A 80 -1.33 1.37 -6.21
C ILE A 80 -2.75 0.85 -5.99
N ALA A 81 -3.79 1.63 -6.30
CA ALA A 81 -5.18 1.22 -6.12
C ALA A 81 -5.52 -0.01 -6.98
N ALA A 82 -5.13 0.03 -8.26
CA ALA A 82 -5.32 -1.07 -9.19
C ALA A 82 -4.59 -2.34 -8.72
N LYS A 83 -3.32 -2.22 -8.33
CA LYS A 83 -2.53 -3.36 -7.83
C LYS A 83 -3.11 -3.95 -6.54
N MET A 84 -3.72 -3.10 -5.71
CA MET A 84 -4.27 -3.48 -4.43
C MET A 84 -5.75 -3.89 -4.52
N ALA A 85 -6.37 -3.85 -5.71
CA ALA A 85 -7.78 -4.12 -5.93
C ALA A 85 -8.72 -3.29 -5.01
N ASN A 86 -8.34 -2.04 -4.73
CA ASN A 86 -9.14 -1.12 -3.90
C ASN A 86 -9.74 -0.01 -4.77
N SER A 87 -10.86 0.57 -4.33
CA SER A 87 -11.33 1.84 -4.93
C SER A 87 -10.34 2.97 -4.61
N ILE A 88 -10.26 3.98 -5.47
CA ILE A 88 -9.29 5.08 -5.32
C ILE A 88 -9.52 5.83 -4.00
N ASP A 89 -10.77 6.06 -3.60
CA ASP A 89 -11.09 6.76 -2.36
C ASP A 89 -10.72 5.95 -1.11
N GLN A 90 -10.97 4.63 -1.13
CA GLN A 90 -10.47 3.75 -0.08
C GLN A 90 -8.95 3.77 -0.03
N ASN A 91 -8.29 3.77 -1.19
CA ASN A 91 -6.83 3.83 -1.24
C ASN A 91 -6.29 5.16 -0.69
N ARG A 92 -6.89 6.32 -1.03
CA ARG A 92 -6.52 7.63 -0.47
C ARG A 92 -6.65 7.67 1.06
N LYS A 93 -7.71 7.06 1.60
CA LYS A 93 -7.89 6.94 3.07
C LYS A 93 -6.79 6.06 3.68
N LEU A 94 -6.50 4.91 3.08
CA LEU A 94 -5.44 4.00 3.55
C LEU A 94 -4.06 4.65 3.45
N GLN A 95 -3.77 5.34 2.35
CA GLN A 95 -2.57 6.13 2.14
C GLN A 95 -2.41 7.13 3.29
N LYS A 96 -3.43 7.92 3.60
CA LYS A 96 -3.38 8.88 4.71
C LYS A 96 -3.13 8.22 6.08
N THR A 97 -3.62 6.99 6.29
CA THR A 97 -3.46 6.26 7.56
C THR A 97 -2.08 5.62 7.72
N TYR A 98 -1.52 5.08 6.63
CA TYR A 98 -0.35 4.20 6.69
C TYR A 98 0.92 4.79 6.05
N MET A 99 0.81 5.90 5.31
CA MET A 99 1.95 6.54 4.68
C MET A 99 2.68 7.46 5.65
N PRO A 100 4.01 7.33 5.78
CA PRO A 100 4.80 8.39 6.40
C PRO A 100 4.67 9.68 5.57
N VAL A 101 4.60 10.81 6.25
CA VAL A 101 4.55 12.13 5.60
C VAL A 101 5.76 12.28 4.69
N ASN A 102 5.54 12.53 3.40
CA ASN A 102 6.62 12.81 2.46
C ASN A 102 7.25 14.16 2.80
N ILE A 103 8.39 14.13 3.51
CA ILE A 103 9.10 15.32 3.98
C ILE A 103 9.57 16.20 2.81
N ALA A 104 9.89 15.62 1.65
CA ALA A 104 10.27 16.38 0.47
C ALA A 104 9.08 17.21 -0.05
N ALA A 105 7.89 16.59 -0.15
CA ALA A 105 6.67 17.29 -0.54
C ALA A 105 6.27 18.38 0.48
N VAL A 106 6.49 18.16 1.78
CA VAL A 106 6.27 19.19 2.81
C VAL A 106 7.21 20.39 2.60
N ARG A 107 8.49 20.14 2.35
CA ARG A 107 9.47 21.21 2.10
C ARG A 107 9.14 21.99 0.83
N GLU A 108 8.71 21.33 -0.23
CA GLU A 108 8.26 21.98 -1.46
C GLU A 108 7.02 22.86 -1.22
N ALA A 109 6.05 22.37 -0.47
CA ALA A 109 4.86 23.14 -0.09
C ALA A 109 5.23 24.38 0.74
N ASP A 110 6.18 24.26 1.66
CA ASP A 110 6.68 25.39 2.47
C ASP A 110 7.40 26.44 1.62
N LEU A 111 8.21 26.01 0.64
CA LEU A 111 8.85 26.91 -0.33
C LEU A 111 7.81 27.63 -1.19
N ALA A 112 6.81 26.90 -1.68
CA ALA A 112 5.70 27.47 -2.44
C ALA A 112 4.90 28.50 -1.61
N ARG A 113 4.66 28.23 -0.32
CA ARG A 113 4.03 29.19 0.61
C ARG A 113 4.88 30.43 0.84
N LYS A 114 6.21 30.32 0.81
CA LYS A 114 7.10 31.48 0.95
C LYS A 114 7.00 32.39 -0.28
N ILE A 115 7.00 31.80 -1.47
CA ILE A 115 6.81 32.51 -2.75
C ILE A 115 5.41 33.12 -2.86
N GLY A 116 4.39 32.35 -2.48
CA GLY A 116 3.00 32.82 -2.45
C GLY A 116 2.77 33.96 -1.45
N ARG A 117 3.57 34.06 -0.38
CA ARG A 117 3.51 35.20 0.57
C ARG A 117 4.17 36.46 0.03
N SER A 118 5.19 36.35 -0.81
CA SER A 118 5.88 37.51 -1.39
C SER A 118 5.10 38.15 -2.55
N ARG A 119 4.27 37.39 -3.28
CA ARG A 119 3.51 37.88 -4.45
C ARG A 119 2.45 38.94 -4.13
N PRO A 120 1.56 38.77 -3.12
CA PRO A 120 0.59 39.79 -2.77
C PRO A 120 1.27 41.08 -2.31
N ALA A 121 2.40 40.98 -1.60
CA ALA A 121 3.16 42.14 -1.15
C ALA A 121 3.80 42.91 -2.31
N SER A 122 4.36 42.21 -3.31
CA SER A 122 4.91 42.85 -4.51
C SER A 122 3.83 43.44 -5.40
N GLU A 123 2.70 42.75 -5.59
CA GLU A 123 1.56 43.25 -6.37
C GLU A 123 0.92 44.48 -5.72
N GLN A 124 0.79 44.50 -4.39
CA GLN A 124 0.33 45.69 -3.65
C GLN A 124 1.33 46.85 -3.73
N MET A 125 2.63 46.54 -3.73
CA MET A 125 3.71 47.53 -3.88
C MET A 125 3.74 48.14 -5.28
N GLU A 126 3.65 47.32 -6.33
CA GLU A 126 3.53 47.79 -7.72
C GLU A 126 2.26 48.64 -7.93
N PHE A 127 1.12 48.21 -7.38
CA PHE A 127 -0.12 48.98 -7.42
C PHE A 127 0.03 50.34 -6.71
N ASN A 128 0.70 50.39 -5.56
CA ASN A 128 0.98 51.64 -4.87
C ASN A 128 1.95 52.52 -5.65
N MET A 129 3.01 51.98 -6.24
CA MET A 129 3.96 52.76 -7.05
C MET A 129 3.29 53.37 -8.28
N LEU A 130 2.39 52.63 -8.96
CA LEU A 130 1.55 53.12 -10.05
C LEU A 130 0.56 54.20 -9.58
N LYS A 131 -0.12 53.99 -8.45
CA LYS A 131 -1.11 54.91 -7.90
C LYS A 131 -0.52 56.25 -7.45
N PHE A 132 0.72 56.24 -6.94
CA PHE A 132 1.42 57.44 -6.48
C PHE A 132 2.37 58.05 -7.51
N GLY A 133 2.41 57.52 -8.74
CA GLY A 133 3.16 58.11 -9.85
C GLY A 133 4.67 58.16 -9.66
N ILE A 134 5.23 57.25 -8.83
CA ILE A 134 6.69 57.16 -8.61
C ILE A 134 7.26 56.22 -9.67
N VAL A 135 7.27 56.67 -10.93
CA VAL A 135 8.05 56.03 -11.99
C VAL A 135 9.29 56.90 -12.19
N GLY A 136 10.45 56.36 -11.82
CA GLY A 136 11.73 57.04 -11.91
C GLY A 136 12.07 57.42 -13.36
N SER A 137 12.55 58.65 -13.51
CA SER A 137 13.38 59.14 -14.62
C SER A 137 14.68 58.39 -14.73
#